data_AF-A0A931UYJ6-F1
#
_entry.id   AF-A0A931UYJ6-F1
#
_cell.length_a   1.000
_cell.length_b   1.000
_cell.length_c   1.000
_cell.angle_alpha   90.00
_cell.angle_beta   90.00
_cell.angle_gamma   90.00
#
_symmetry.space_group_name_H-M   'P 1'
#
loop_
_entity.id
_entity.type
_entity.pdbx_description
1 polymer ?
#
loop_
_entity_poly.entity_id
_entity_poly.type
_entity_poly.pdbx_seq_one_letter_code
_entity_poly.pdbx_strand_id
1 'polypeptide(L)'
;MTICIFAKEPVPGRVKTRLAAAIGDRAAARLAQAFLDDTIAPVRSPGLTFARSPWAIALGADSPGLPATHVRAAIEALQTHEAVIGPARDGGYYLLGLTRVRRDLLAGVAWSTPRARADTALRLIERGYRTATLRSWFDVDELHDLDRVRALLRRGVVRAEATARVLGA
;
A
#
# COMPACT_ATOMS: atom_id res chain seq x y z
N MET A 1 8.13 15.12 6.34
CA MET A 1 7.65 14.17 5.34
C MET A 1 6.13 14.13 5.37
N THR A 2 5.47 14.16 4.21
CA THR A 2 4.01 13.94 4.14
C THR A 2 3.76 12.54 3.60
N ILE A 3 3.24 11.64 4.43
CA ILE A 3 2.72 10.34 3.98
C ILE A 3 1.21 10.44 3.97
N CYS A 4 0.61 10.11 2.83
CA CYS A 4 -0.83 9.94 2.68
C CYS A 4 -1.13 8.45 2.60
N ILE A 5 -2.06 7.97 3.42
CA ILE A 5 -2.52 6.59 3.38
C ILE A 5 -3.91 6.61 2.77
N PHE A 6 -4.09 5.89 1.67
CA PHE A 6 -5.38 5.75 1.01
C PHE A 6 -6.00 4.42 1.45
N ALA A 7 -7.19 4.52 2.03
CA ALA A 7 -8.00 3.39 2.44
C ALA A 7 -9.47 3.69 2.17
N LYS A 8 -10.21 2.66 1.77
CA LYS A 8 -11.67 2.72 1.76
C LYS A 8 -12.18 2.55 3.19
N GLU A 9 -13.19 3.33 3.59
CA GLU A 9 -13.77 3.23 4.94
C GLU A 9 -14.19 1.78 5.25
N PRO A 10 -13.73 1.18 6.37
CA PRO A 10 -13.98 -0.23 6.72
C PRO A 10 -15.44 -0.53 7.13
N VAL A 11 -16.38 -0.39 6.19
CA VAL A 11 -17.81 -0.62 6.42
C VAL A 11 -18.22 -2.01 5.90
N PRO A 12 -18.92 -2.84 6.70
CA PRO A 12 -19.46 -4.13 6.25
C PRO A 12 -20.25 -4.02 4.94
N GLY A 13 -20.01 -4.95 4.01
CA GLY A 13 -20.65 -4.97 2.68
C GLY A 13 -20.09 -3.96 1.68
N ARG A 14 -19.13 -3.10 2.08
CA ARG A 14 -18.54 -2.07 1.20
C ARG A 14 -17.05 -2.26 0.92
N VAL A 15 -16.35 -3.09 1.69
CA VAL A 15 -14.91 -3.36 1.54
C VAL A 15 -14.64 -4.83 1.36
N LYS A 16 -13.53 -5.15 0.67
CA LYS A 16 -13.04 -6.53 0.50
C LYS A 16 -14.16 -7.52 0.14
N THR A 17 -15.01 -7.17 -0.82
CA THR A 17 -16.23 -7.93 -1.15
C THR A 17 -15.95 -9.36 -1.61
N ARG A 18 -14.82 -9.59 -2.29
CA ARG A 18 -14.35 -10.93 -2.64
C ARG A 18 -14.01 -11.76 -1.40
N LEU A 19 -13.29 -11.17 -0.45
CA LEU A 19 -13.00 -11.80 0.83
C LEU A 19 -14.27 -12.01 1.66
N ALA A 20 -15.17 -11.03 1.68
CA ALA A 20 -16.45 -11.08 2.39
C ALA A 20 -17.34 -12.24 1.92
N ALA A 21 -17.29 -12.61 0.64
CA ALA A 21 -17.98 -13.78 0.12
C ALA A 21 -17.55 -15.09 0.83
N ALA A 22 -16.33 -15.15 1.35
CA ALA A 22 -15.80 -16.32 2.06
C ALA A 22 -15.93 -16.23 3.58
N ILE A 23 -15.75 -15.05 4.19
CA ILE A 23 -15.65 -14.90 5.66
C ILE A 23 -16.78 -14.05 6.28
N GLY A 24 -17.68 -13.51 5.46
CA GLY A 24 -18.76 -12.61 5.85
C GLY A 24 -18.33 -11.14 5.96
N ASP A 25 -19.30 -10.25 5.70
CA ASP A 25 -19.10 -8.79 5.62
C ASP A 25 -18.47 -8.18 6.88
N ARG A 26 -18.93 -8.60 8.06
CA ARG A 26 -18.42 -8.07 9.34
C ARG A 26 -16.96 -8.46 9.57
N ALA A 27 -16.58 -9.68 9.18
CA ALA A 27 -15.19 -10.13 9.35
C ALA A 27 -14.27 -9.45 8.35
N ALA A 28 -14.70 -9.30 7.08
CA ALA A 28 -13.96 -8.58 6.06
C ALA A 28 -13.73 -7.11 6.42
N ALA A 29 -14.73 -6.42 6.98
CA ALA A 29 -14.58 -5.05 7.46
C ALA A 29 -13.58 -4.93 8.63
N ARG A 30 -13.63 -5.84 9.61
CA ARG A 30 -12.65 -5.86 10.70
C ARG A 30 -11.22 -6.08 10.21
N LEU A 31 -11.04 -6.94 9.21
CA LEU A 31 -9.72 -7.15 8.58
C LEU A 31 -9.26 -5.90 7.83
N ALA A 32 -10.12 -5.24 7.06
CA ALA A 32 -9.78 -3.99 6.39
C ALA A 32 -9.32 -2.89 7.37
N GLN A 33 -9.98 -2.77 8.53
CA GLN A 33 -9.53 -1.87 9.59
C GLN A 33 -8.15 -2.28 10.14
N ALA A 34 -7.94 -3.57 10.41
CA ALA A 34 -6.66 -4.06 10.89
C ALA A 34 -5.51 -3.83 9.89
N PHE A 35 -5.76 -3.98 8.58
CA PHE A 35 -4.76 -3.70 7.56
C PHE A 35 -4.36 -2.21 7.54
N LEU A 36 -5.35 -1.32 7.72
CA LEU A 36 -5.11 0.11 7.85
C LEU A 36 -4.25 0.42 9.07
N ASP A 37 -4.59 -0.15 10.23
CA ASP A 37 -3.84 0.05 11.47
C ASP A 37 -2.38 -0.42 11.33
N ASP A 38 -2.18 -1.61 10.73
CA ASP A 38 -0.85 -2.15 10.47
C ASP A 38 -0.06 -1.35 9.42
N THR A 39 -0.75 -0.66 8.49
CA THR A 39 -0.12 0.25 7.52
C THR A 39 0.30 1.57 8.20
N ILE A 40 -0.49 2.06 9.16
CA ILE A 40 -0.20 3.27 9.92
C ILE A 40 0.95 3.06 10.91
N ALA A 41 1.04 1.89 11.53
CA ALA A 41 2.01 1.64 12.62
C ALA A 41 3.48 1.94 12.23
N PRO A 42 4.02 1.50 11.08
CA PRO A 42 5.37 1.85 10.65
C PRO A 42 5.57 3.37 10.48
N VAL A 43 4.54 4.09 10.03
CA VAL A 43 4.58 5.54 9.82
C VAL A 43 4.59 6.32 11.14
N ARG A 44 4.08 5.74 12.23
CA ARG A 44 4.06 6.34 13.57
C ARG A 44 5.27 5.97 14.43
N SER A 45 6.28 5.29 13.88
CA SER A 45 7.43 4.84 14.67
C SER A 45 8.19 6.01 15.31
N PRO A 46 8.58 5.92 16.60
CA PRO A 46 9.40 6.93 17.26
C PRO A 46 10.68 7.22 16.44
N GLY A 47 11.01 8.49 16.23
CA GLY A 47 12.12 8.93 15.38
C GLY A 47 11.70 9.43 13.99
N LEU A 48 10.44 9.27 13.59
CA LEU A 48 9.88 10.02 12.47
C LEU A 48 9.53 11.46 12.89
N THR A 49 10.40 12.41 12.55
CA THR A 49 10.11 13.85 12.73
C THR A 49 9.41 14.42 11.49
N PHE A 50 8.24 15.00 11.68
CA PHE A 50 7.44 15.60 10.60
C PHE A 50 7.91 17.04 10.28
N ALA A 51 8.95 17.17 9.47
CA ALA A 51 9.31 18.46 8.84
C ALA A 51 8.54 18.67 7.52
N ARG A 52 8.45 19.91 7.00
CA ARG A 52 8.02 20.13 5.59
C ARG A 52 8.97 19.34 4.69
N SER A 53 8.42 18.58 3.76
CA SER A 53 9.18 17.71 2.86
C SER A 53 8.90 18.10 1.42
N PRO A 54 9.90 18.09 0.53
CA PRO A 54 9.69 18.35 -0.89
C PRO A 54 8.97 17.21 -1.61
N TRP A 55 8.68 16.10 -0.93
CA TRP A 55 8.03 14.92 -1.51
C TRP A 55 6.95 14.35 -0.60
N ALA A 56 6.00 13.65 -1.24
CA ALA A 56 4.90 12.93 -0.62
C ALA A 56 4.87 11.46 -1.06
N ILE A 57 4.43 10.57 -0.18
CA ILE A 57 4.25 9.13 -0.48
C ILE A 57 2.78 8.76 -0.22
N ALA A 58 2.15 8.15 -1.22
CA ALA A 58 0.85 7.51 -1.11
C ALA A 58 1.03 6.00 -0.87
N LEU A 59 0.43 5.46 0.19
CA LEU A 59 0.43 4.03 0.52
C LEU A 59 -0.98 3.46 0.47
N GLY A 60 -1.13 2.28 -0.13
CA GLY A 60 -2.35 1.47 -0.04
C GLY A 60 -2.40 0.72 1.28
N ALA A 61 -3.60 0.64 1.87
CA ALA A 61 -3.82 -0.04 3.15
C ALA A 61 -4.10 -1.54 3.03
N ASP A 62 -3.99 -2.13 1.83
CA ASP A 62 -4.41 -3.51 1.55
C ASP A 62 -3.27 -4.54 1.69
N SER A 63 -2.09 -4.12 2.13
CA SER A 63 -0.88 -4.93 2.25
C SER A 63 -0.40 -5.04 3.70
N PRO A 64 -1.13 -5.74 4.60
CA PRO A 64 -0.72 -5.90 5.99
C PRO A 64 0.66 -6.55 6.09
N GLY A 65 1.50 -6.01 6.98
CA GLY A 65 2.87 -6.49 7.17
C GLY A 65 3.84 -6.12 6.05
N LEU A 66 3.53 -5.11 5.22
CA LEU A 66 4.49 -4.48 4.33
C LEU A 66 5.77 -4.10 5.12
N PRO A 67 6.94 -4.66 4.77
CA PRO A 67 8.15 -4.37 5.53
C PRO A 67 8.53 -2.90 5.47
N ALA A 68 8.89 -2.31 6.61
CA ALA A 68 9.34 -0.91 6.71
C ALA A 68 10.52 -0.58 5.78
N THR A 69 11.29 -1.59 5.35
CA THR A 69 12.35 -1.45 4.35
C THR A 69 11.84 -0.97 2.99
N HIS A 70 10.60 -1.28 2.58
CA HIS A 70 10.02 -0.76 1.34
C HIS A 70 9.73 0.74 1.44
N VAL A 71 9.19 1.19 2.58
CA VAL A 71 8.97 2.61 2.85
C VAL A 71 10.30 3.37 2.90
N ARG A 72 11.31 2.80 3.56
CA ARG A 72 12.66 3.39 3.60
C ARG A 72 13.29 3.49 2.20
N ALA A 73 13.21 2.42 1.41
CA ALA A 73 13.71 2.42 0.03
C ALA A 73 12.99 3.46 -0.84
N ALA A 74 11.70 3.70 -0.62
CA ALA A 74 10.96 4.77 -1.28
C ALA A 74 11.53 6.16 -0.95
N ILE A 75 11.79 6.41 0.34
CA ILE A 75 12.35 7.67 0.84
C ILE A 75 13.75 7.90 0.28
N GLU A 76 14.59 6.87 0.26
CA GLU A 76 15.94 6.91 -0.30
C GLU A 76 15.90 7.18 -1.82
N ALA A 77 15.02 6.50 -2.55
CA ALA A 77 14.87 6.70 -4.00
C ALA A 77 14.43 8.14 -4.33
N LEU A 78 13.53 8.72 -3.53
CA LEU A 78 13.05 10.10 -3.72
C LEU A 78 14.10 11.19 -3.44
N GLN A 79 15.30 10.82 -2.95
CA GLN A 79 16.43 11.77 -2.88
C GLN A 79 17.02 12.07 -4.26
N THR A 80 16.92 11.13 -5.20
CA THR A 80 17.54 11.22 -6.54
C THR A 80 16.53 11.13 -7.68
N HIS A 81 15.36 10.56 -7.42
CA HIS A 81 14.26 10.37 -8.36
C HIS A 81 13.09 11.30 -8.05
N GLU A 82 12.33 11.64 -9.07
CA GLU A 82 11.16 12.50 -8.92
C GLU A 82 9.87 11.71 -8.62
N ALA A 83 9.86 10.43 -8.97
CA ALA A 83 8.77 9.51 -8.70
C ALA A 83 9.27 8.11 -8.35
N VAL A 84 8.56 7.42 -7.46
CA VAL A 84 8.83 6.02 -7.12
C VAL A 84 7.55 5.20 -7.11
N ILE A 85 7.59 3.99 -7.66
CA ILE A 85 6.45 3.06 -7.67
C ILE A 85 6.83 1.78 -6.92
N GLY A 86 5.99 1.38 -5.95
CA GLY A 86 6.02 0.07 -5.32
C GLY A 86 4.99 -0.87 -5.95
N PRO A 87 5.39 -1.81 -6.81
CA PRO A 87 4.46 -2.66 -7.55
C PRO A 87 3.76 -3.68 -6.65
N ALA A 88 2.43 -3.81 -6.81
CA ALA A 88 1.66 -4.91 -6.23
C ALA A 88 1.60 -6.09 -7.22
N ARG A 89 1.29 -7.30 -6.73
CA ARG A 89 1.29 -8.52 -7.57
C ARG A 89 0.05 -8.65 -8.46
N ASP A 90 -1.04 -7.98 -8.12
CA ASP A 90 -2.29 -7.88 -8.87
C ASP A 90 -2.18 -7.03 -10.16
N GLY A 91 -1.04 -6.36 -10.37
CA GLY A 91 -0.81 -5.43 -11.48
C GLY A 91 -0.96 -3.95 -11.09
N GLY A 92 -1.49 -3.66 -9.90
CA GLY A 92 -1.53 -2.35 -9.29
C GLY A 92 -0.22 -1.94 -8.62
N TYR A 93 -0.30 -1.03 -7.65
CA TYR A 93 0.83 -0.60 -6.84
C TYR A 93 0.38 -0.31 -5.40
N TYR A 94 1.19 -0.74 -4.44
CA TYR A 94 0.96 -0.47 -3.01
C TYR A 94 1.55 0.89 -2.60
N LEU A 95 2.43 1.48 -3.41
CA LEU A 95 3.12 2.73 -3.11
C LEU A 95 3.32 3.59 -4.35
N LEU A 96 2.99 4.88 -4.25
CA LEU A 96 3.40 5.92 -5.21
C LEU A 96 4.02 7.09 -4.46
N GLY A 97 5.31 7.36 -4.67
CA GLY A 97 6.00 8.54 -4.13
C GLY A 97 6.26 9.58 -5.21
N LEU A 98 6.10 10.86 -4.89
CA LEU A 98 6.28 11.98 -5.82
C LEU A 98 6.94 13.17 -5.12
N THR A 99 7.90 13.79 -5.80
CA THR A 99 8.49 15.09 -5.41
C THR A 99 7.68 16.29 -5.94
N ARG A 100 6.86 16.06 -6.96
CA ARG A 100 5.99 17.07 -7.57
C ARG A 100 4.77 16.41 -8.16
N VAL A 101 3.63 17.08 -8.07
CA VAL A 101 2.36 16.61 -8.64
C VAL A 101 1.92 17.59 -9.72
N ARG A 102 1.87 17.13 -10.98
CA ARG A 102 1.21 17.88 -12.06
C ARG A 102 -0.30 17.59 -12.02
N ARG A 103 -1.14 18.60 -12.29
CA ARG A 103 -2.62 18.51 -12.17
C ARG A 103 -3.23 17.34 -12.94
N ASP A 104 -2.60 16.91 -14.03
CA ASP A 104 -3.08 15.91 -14.97
C ASP A 104 -2.32 14.58 -14.88
N LEU A 105 -1.41 14.43 -13.92
CA LEU A 105 -0.50 13.28 -13.84
C LEU A 105 -1.26 11.94 -13.82
N LEU A 106 -2.38 11.89 -13.09
CA LEU A 106 -3.19 10.68 -12.91
C LEU A 106 -4.46 10.69 -13.76
N ALA A 107 -4.57 11.61 -14.72
CA ALA A 107 -5.74 11.70 -15.59
C ALA A 107 -5.83 10.46 -16.50
N GLY A 108 -7.00 9.80 -16.48
CA GLY A 108 -7.26 8.61 -17.28
C GLY A 108 -6.58 7.32 -16.80
N VAL A 109 -6.01 7.30 -15.59
CA VAL A 109 -5.55 6.05 -14.97
C VAL A 109 -6.77 5.18 -14.68
N ALA A 110 -6.74 3.93 -15.15
CA ALA A 110 -7.80 2.95 -14.89
C ALA A 110 -7.69 2.41 -13.45
N TRP A 111 -8.19 3.17 -12.49
CA TRP A 111 -8.18 2.81 -11.07
C TRP A 111 -8.89 1.49 -10.78
N SER A 112 -8.42 0.78 -9.75
CA SER A 112 -8.95 -0.53 -9.36
C SER A 112 -8.91 -1.58 -10.48
N THR A 113 -7.95 -1.46 -11.39
CA THR A 113 -7.66 -2.46 -12.43
C THR A 113 -6.18 -2.87 -12.40
N PRO A 114 -5.81 -4.06 -12.91
CA PRO A 114 -4.42 -4.48 -13.10
C PRO A 114 -3.58 -3.55 -13.98
N ARG A 115 -4.22 -2.60 -14.68
CA ARG A 115 -3.54 -1.63 -15.53
C ARG A 115 -3.11 -0.36 -14.79
N ALA A 116 -3.63 -0.10 -13.60
CA ALA A 116 -3.40 1.15 -12.88
C ALA A 116 -1.91 1.50 -12.77
N ARG A 117 -1.05 0.52 -12.50
CA ARG A 117 0.41 0.72 -12.44
C ARG A 117 1.01 1.03 -13.80
N ALA A 118 0.68 0.25 -14.82
CA ALA A 118 1.23 0.42 -16.16
C ALA A 118 0.84 1.78 -16.73
N ASP A 119 -0.44 2.16 -16.61
CA ASP A 119 -0.93 3.46 -17.04
C ASP A 119 -0.24 4.60 -16.25
N THR A 120 -0.08 4.46 -14.93
CA THR A 120 0.65 5.46 -14.11
C THR A 120 2.12 5.59 -14.51
N ALA A 121 2.81 4.47 -14.75
CA ALA A 121 4.21 4.46 -15.18
C ALA A 121 4.38 5.14 -16.54
N LEU A 122 3.50 4.86 -17.51
CA LEU A 122 3.49 5.53 -18.81
C LEU A 122 3.32 7.04 -18.65
N ARG A 123 2.36 7.48 -17.82
CA ARG A 123 2.12 8.90 -17.54
C ARG A 123 3.32 9.63 -16.96
N LEU A 124 4.08 8.98 -16.09
CA LEU A 124 5.32 9.51 -15.51
C LEU A 124 6.41 9.67 -16.57
N ILE A 125 6.57 8.66 -17.43
CA ILE A 125 7.52 8.70 -18.55
C ILE A 125 7.16 9.82 -19.53
N GLU A 126 5.89 9.90 -19.96
CA GLU A 126 5.37 10.95 -20.85
C GLU A 126 5.63 12.36 -20.32
N ARG A 127 5.69 12.54 -19.00
CA ARG A 127 5.89 13.84 -18.33
C ARG A 127 7.34 14.09 -17.90
N GLY A 128 8.25 13.21 -18.31
CA GLY A 128 9.68 13.32 -18.10
C GLY A 128 10.12 13.16 -16.64
N TYR A 129 9.39 12.39 -15.83
CA TYR A 129 9.82 12.11 -14.46
C TYR A 129 11.01 11.15 -14.47
N ARG A 130 12.01 11.41 -13.63
CA ARG A 130 12.98 10.36 -13.25
C ARG A 130 12.28 9.39 -12.30
N THR A 131 12.09 8.15 -12.73
CA THR A 131 11.32 7.14 -11.98
C THR A 131 12.23 6.07 -11.40
N ALA A 132 11.89 5.57 -10.22
CA ALA A 132 12.45 4.34 -9.66
C ALA A 132 11.33 3.35 -9.34
N THR A 133 11.61 2.05 -9.46
CA THR A 133 10.67 0.97 -9.13
C THR A 133 11.22 0.18 -7.95
N LEU A 134 10.41 0.03 -6.90
CA LEU A 134 10.78 -0.73 -5.71
C LEU A 134 10.54 -2.22 -5.91
N ARG A 135 10.96 -3.02 -4.93
CA ARG A 135 10.62 -4.43 -4.85
C ARG A 135 9.09 -4.61 -4.79
N SER A 136 8.60 -5.65 -5.46
CA SER A 136 7.18 -6.00 -5.45
C SER A 136 6.73 -6.57 -4.11
N TRP A 137 5.49 -6.26 -3.75
CA TRP A 137 4.80 -6.79 -2.58
C TRP A 137 3.39 -7.25 -2.97
N PHE A 138 2.68 -7.93 -2.06
CA PHE A 138 1.34 -8.43 -2.31
C PHE A 138 0.30 -7.70 -1.46
N ASP A 139 -0.88 -7.56 -2.02
CA ASP A 139 -2.12 -7.13 -1.42
C ASP A 139 -2.96 -8.34 -0.98
N VAL A 140 -3.94 -8.11 -0.13
CA VAL A 140 -4.81 -9.15 0.44
C VAL A 140 -6.23 -8.90 0.00
N ASP A 141 -6.68 -9.67 -0.98
CA ASP A 141 -8.00 -9.52 -1.60
C ASP A 141 -8.87 -10.76 -1.49
N GLU A 142 -8.25 -11.94 -1.41
CA GLU A 142 -8.93 -13.22 -1.36
C GLU A 142 -8.50 -14.06 -0.15
N LEU A 143 -9.24 -15.15 0.09
CA LEU A 143 -8.99 -16.03 1.22
C LEU A 143 -7.58 -16.63 1.20
N HIS A 144 -7.08 -16.99 0.01
CA HIS A 144 -5.74 -17.57 -0.15
C HIS A 144 -4.62 -16.58 0.23
N ASP A 145 -4.85 -15.27 0.12
CA ASP A 145 -3.91 -14.25 0.56
C ASP A 145 -3.84 -14.19 2.09
N LEU A 146 -4.95 -14.39 2.80
CA LEU A 146 -4.96 -14.49 4.26
C LEU A 146 -4.12 -15.68 4.75
N ASP A 147 -4.20 -16.81 4.07
CA ASP A 147 -3.39 -17.98 4.43
C ASP A 147 -1.89 -17.72 4.24
N ARG A 148 -1.54 -16.95 3.20
CA ARG A 148 -0.17 -16.44 3.03
C ARG A 148 0.23 -15.52 4.18
N VAL A 149 -0.61 -14.56 4.57
CA VAL A 149 -0.32 -13.67 5.71
C VAL A 149 -0.12 -14.47 7.00
N ARG A 150 -1.00 -15.42 7.32
CA ARG A 150 -0.85 -16.32 8.48
C ARG A 150 0.48 -17.06 8.46
N ALA A 151 0.86 -17.62 7.31
CA ALA A 151 2.13 -18.33 7.17
C ALA A 151 3.34 -17.41 7.40
N LEU A 152 3.30 -16.17 6.91
CA LEU A 152 4.37 -15.19 7.10
C LEU A 152 4.46 -14.70 8.55
N LEU A 153 3.31 -14.48 9.21
CA LEU A 153 3.24 -14.12 10.63
C LEU A 153 3.82 -15.21 11.53
N ARG A 154 3.40 -16.48 11.34
CA ARG A 154 3.92 -17.63 12.11
C ARG A 154 5.43 -17.82 11.96
N ARG A 155 5.99 -17.47 10.81
CA ARG A 155 7.44 -17.54 10.54
C ARG A 155 8.20 -16.30 11.02
N GLY A 156 7.52 -15.28 11.54
CA GLY A 156 8.13 -14.01 11.96
C GLY A 156 8.72 -13.18 10.81
N VAL A 157 8.32 -13.48 9.55
CA VAL A 157 8.85 -12.80 8.35
C VAL A 157 8.24 -11.40 8.21
N VAL A 158 6.99 -11.24 8.64
CA VAL A 158 6.27 -9.96 8.63
C VAL A 158 5.73 -9.66 10.03
N ARG A 159 5.51 -8.38 10.32
CA ARG A 159 4.84 -7.92 11.55
C ARG A 159 3.57 -7.20 11.16
N ALA A 160 2.42 -7.71 11.61
CA ALA A 160 1.10 -7.14 11.39
C ALA A 160 0.23 -7.50 12.60
N GLU A 161 0.38 -6.76 13.70
CA GLU A 161 -0.16 -7.11 15.01
C GLU A 161 -1.69 -6.99 15.06
N ALA A 162 -2.25 -5.95 14.44
CA ALA A 162 -3.70 -5.79 14.39
C ALA A 162 -4.32 -6.93 13.55
N THR A 163 -3.70 -7.25 12.41
CA THR A 163 -4.12 -8.35 11.53
C THR A 163 -4.01 -9.70 12.23
N ALA A 164 -2.89 -9.97 12.92
CA ALA A 164 -2.67 -11.19 13.68
C ALA A 164 -3.79 -11.41 14.73
N ARG A 165 -4.13 -10.35 15.48
CA ARG A 165 -5.21 -10.39 16.48
C ARG A 165 -6.56 -10.74 15.88
N VAL A 166 -6.91 -10.16 14.71
CA VAL A 166 -8.18 -10.46 14.02
C VAL A 166 -8.18 -11.89 13.46
N LEU A 167 -7.03 -12.40 13.04
CA LEU A 167 -6.89 -13.75 12.49
C LEU A 167 -6.74 -14.84 13.55
N GLY A 168 -6.50 -14.48 14.82
CA GLY A 168 -6.17 -15.43 15.89
C GLY A 168 -4.85 -16.16 15.66
N ALA A 169 -3.87 -15.46 15.08
CA ALA A 169 -2.58 -16.01 14.63
C ALA A 169 -1.38 -15.44 15.40
#